data_AF-G1DVD2-F1
#
_entry.id   AF-G1DVD2-F1
#
_cell.length_a   1.000
_cell.length_b   1.000
_cell.length_c   1.000
_cell.angle_alpha   90.00
_cell.angle_beta   90.00
_cell.angle_gamma   90.00
#
_symmetry.space_group_name_H-M   'P 1'
#
loop_
_entity.id
_entity.type
_entity.pdbx_description
1 polymer ?
#
loop_
_entity_poly.entity_id
_entity_poly.type
_entity_poly.pdbx_seq_one_letter_code
_entity_poly.pdbx_strand_id
1 'polypeptide(L)'
;KTHPLLKIINNSFIDLPAPSNLSYLWNFGSLLGICLVSQILTGLFLAMHYTADTTSAFSSIVHICRDVNYGWVMRNIHANGASFFFICIYMHIGRGVYYGSYMFKETWNIGVMLLFLVMATAFVGYVLPWGQMSFWGATVITNLLSAIPYMGDTLVQWIWGGFSVDKATLTRFFAFHFILPFIIIGVSIIHLLFLHETGSNNPTGLYSNMDKISFHPYFSYKDLFGFLIMMILLILLSFLYPNLLSDPENFTPANPLTTPPHIKP
;
A
#
# COMPACT_ATOMS: atom_id res chain seq x y z
N LYS A 1 -14.31 27.97 -10.17
CA LYS A 1 -12.98 28.54 -10.52
C LYS A 1 -12.50 29.65 -9.57
N THR A 2 -13.39 30.45 -8.97
CA THR A 2 -13.03 31.59 -8.10
C THR A 2 -12.79 31.20 -6.64
N HIS A 3 -13.60 30.28 -6.09
CA HIS A 3 -13.44 29.82 -4.71
C HIS A 3 -12.07 29.15 -4.49
N PRO A 4 -11.24 29.56 -3.51
CA PRO A 4 -9.87 29.10 -3.38
C PRO A 4 -9.70 27.57 -3.33
N LEU A 5 -10.56 26.87 -2.58
CA LEU A 5 -10.51 25.39 -2.50
C LEU A 5 -10.99 24.73 -3.79
N LEU A 6 -12.07 25.24 -4.39
CA LEU A 6 -12.62 24.64 -5.61
C LEU A 6 -11.71 24.91 -6.82
N LYS A 7 -10.88 25.95 -6.77
CA LYS A 7 -9.86 26.24 -7.79
C LYS A 7 -8.82 25.12 -7.86
N ILE A 8 -8.35 24.63 -6.72
CA ILE A 8 -7.38 23.51 -6.65
C ILE A 8 -8.01 22.25 -7.23
N ILE A 9 -9.23 21.91 -6.80
CA ILE A 9 -9.98 20.74 -7.31
C ILE A 9 -10.22 20.88 -8.82
N ASN A 10 -10.68 22.04 -9.27
CA ASN A 10 -10.96 22.29 -10.68
C ASN A 10 -9.73 22.09 -11.56
N ASN A 11 -8.60 22.67 -11.16
CA ASN A 11 -7.37 22.61 -11.96
C ASN A 11 -6.70 21.23 -11.91
N SER A 12 -6.96 20.45 -10.87
CA SER A 12 -6.33 19.13 -10.66
C SER A 12 -7.19 17.96 -11.15
N PHE A 13 -8.51 18.10 -11.22
CA PHE A 13 -9.43 16.99 -11.48
C PHE A 13 -10.53 17.28 -12.51
N ILE A 14 -10.83 18.53 -12.83
CA ILE A 14 -11.94 18.87 -13.76
C ILE A 14 -11.38 19.36 -15.08
N ASP A 15 -10.75 20.53 -15.06
CA ASP A 15 -10.19 21.21 -16.24
C ASP A 15 -8.71 20.88 -16.47
N LEU A 16 -8.17 19.87 -15.77
CA LEU A 16 -6.79 19.43 -15.96
C LEU A 16 -6.60 19.01 -17.44
N PRO A 17 -5.70 19.65 -18.21
CA PRO A 17 -5.51 19.32 -19.61
C PRO A 17 -4.64 18.06 -19.74
N ALA A 18 -5.23 16.97 -20.23
CA ALA A 18 -4.58 15.68 -20.38
C ALA A 18 -4.43 15.30 -21.86
N PRO A 19 -3.35 14.60 -22.27
CA PRO A 19 -3.22 14.09 -23.63
C PRO A 19 -4.45 13.24 -24.02
N SER A 20 -4.98 13.42 -25.23
CA SER A 20 -6.19 12.70 -25.66
C SER A 20 -6.02 11.17 -25.74
N ASN A 21 -4.78 10.71 -25.97
CA ASN A 21 -4.44 9.33 -26.33
C ASN A 21 -3.94 8.47 -25.14
N LEU A 22 -4.21 8.83 -23.89
CA LEU A 22 -3.78 8.02 -22.75
C LEU A 22 -4.47 6.64 -22.77
N SER A 23 -3.67 5.56 -22.72
CA SER A 23 -4.19 4.18 -22.62
C SER A 23 -4.67 3.85 -21.21
N TYR A 24 -5.29 2.68 -21.00
CA TYR A 24 -5.73 2.24 -19.67
C TYR A 24 -4.59 2.04 -18.66
N LEU A 25 -3.33 1.99 -19.11
CA LEU A 25 -2.18 1.92 -18.19
C LEU A 25 -2.01 3.22 -17.37
N TRP A 26 -2.58 4.34 -17.80
CA TRP A 26 -2.59 5.58 -17.01
C TRP A 26 -3.56 5.54 -15.82
N ASN A 27 -4.54 4.62 -15.82
CA ASN A 27 -5.50 4.46 -14.72
C ASN A 27 -4.83 3.95 -13.44
N PHE A 28 -3.65 3.31 -13.51
CA PHE A 28 -2.99 2.78 -12.33
C PHE A 28 -2.59 3.86 -11.31
N GLY A 29 -2.47 5.12 -11.71
CA GLY A 29 -2.26 6.23 -10.76
C GLY A 29 -3.48 6.44 -9.85
N SER A 30 -4.68 6.49 -10.42
CA SER A 30 -5.92 6.66 -9.66
C SER A 30 -6.31 5.38 -8.93
N LEU A 31 -6.00 4.19 -9.48
CA LEU A 31 -6.17 2.91 -8.78
C LEU A 31 -5.35 2.82 -7.49
N LEU A 32 -4.11 3.32 -7.49
CA LEU A 32 -3.30 3.41 -6.27
C LEU A 32 -3.95 4.33 -5.22
N GLY A 33 -4.56 5.43 -5.65
CA GLY A 33 -5.32 6.32 -4.78
C GLY A 33 -6.49 5.62 -4.08
N ILE A 34 -7.31 4.85 -4.82
CA ILE A 34 -8.42 4.10 -4.23
C ILE A 34 -7.95 2.93 -3.38
N CYS A 35 -6.83 2.26 -3.73
CA CYS A 35 -6.19 1.27 -2.86
C CYS A 35 -5.80 1.90 -1.51
N LEU A 36 -5.14 3.07 -1.53
CA LEU A 36 -4.73 3.76 -0.31
C LEU A 36 -5.92 4.12 0.59
N VAL A 37 -6.98 4.70 0.00
CA VAL A 37 -8.21 5.04 0.75
C VAL A 37 -8.85 3.78 1.33
N SER A 38 -8.97 2.71 0.54
CA SER A 38 -9.53 1.43 1.01
C SER A 38 -8.74 0.85 2.19
N GLN A 39 -7.40 0.86 2.12
CA GLN A 39 -6.54 0.36 3.18
C GLN A 39 -6.64 1.18 4.46
N ILE A 40 -6.72 2.51 4.36
CA ILE A 40 -6.88 3.37 5.54
C ILE A 40 -8.24 3.13 6.20
N LEU A 41 -9.32 3.07 5.41
CA LEU A 41 -10.66 2.85 5.95
C LEU A 41 -10.77 1.49 6.62
N THR A 42 -10.46 0.41 5.89
CA THR A 42 -10.52 -0.95 6.45
C THR A 42 -9.57 -1.12 7.64
N GLY A 43 -8.35 -0.59 7.55
CA GLY A 43 -7.35 -0.64 8.62
C GLY A 43 -7.80 0.10 9.88
N LEU A 44 -8.44 1.25 9.75
CA LEU A 44 -9.00 2.00 10.88
C LEU A 44 -10.09 1.19 11.61
N PHE A 45 -11.02 0.57 10.87
CA PHE A 45 -12.05 -0.27 11.48
C PHE A 45 -11.46 -1.53 12.15
N LEU A 46 -10.45 -2.15 11.55
CA LEU A 46 -9.74 -3.27 12.17
C LEU A 46 -9.01 -2.85 13.45
N ALA A 47 -8.38 -1.68 13.45
CA ALA A 47 -7.66 -1.13 14.59
C ALA A 47 -8.56 -0.88 15.81
N MET A 48 -9.86 -0.60 15.62
CA MET A 48 -10.82 -0.44 16.73
C MET A 48 -11.03 -1.73 17.53
N HIS A 49 -10.67 -2.88 16.97
CA HIS A 49 -10.88 -4.20 17.56
C HIS A 49 -9.58 -5.00 17.78
N TYR A 50 -8.45 -4.47 17.31
CA TYR A 50 -7.14 -5.11 17.42
C TYR A 50 -6.45 -4.76 18.74
N THR A 51 -5.61 -5.67 19.24
CA THR A 51 -4.77 -5.45 20.43
C THR A 51 -3.30 -5.72 20.12
N ALA A 52 -2.43 -4.74 20.36
CA ALA A 52 -0.99 -4.83 20.07
C ALA A 52 -0.18 -5.38 21.27
N ASP A 53 -0.56 -6.56 21.75
CA ASP A 53 0.13 -7.31 22.80
C ASP A 53 0.38 -8.76 22.35
N THR A 54 1.56 -9.33 22.63
CA THR A 54 1.95 -10.65 22.09
C THR A 54 1.07 -11.79 22.60
N THR A 55 0.41 -11.62 23.74
CA THR A 55 -0.51 -12.63 24.30
C THR A 55 -1.89 -12.60 23.64
N SER A 56 -2.31 -11.46 23.08
CA SER A 56 -3.67 -11.26 22.56
C SER A 56 -3.75 -10.83 21.09
N ALA A 57 -2.63 -10.54 20.42
CA ALA A 57 -2.64 -10.05 19.03
C ALA A 57 -3.28 -11.06 18.08
N PHE A 58 -2.80 -12.30 18.08
CA PHE A 58 -3.36 -13.37 17.25
C PHE A 58 -4.84 -13.62 17.56
N SER A 59 -5.20 -13.74 18.84
CA SER A 59 -6.58 -13.97 19.24
C SER A 59 -7.51 -12.78 18.92
N SER A 60 -7.01 -11.54 18.95
CA SER A 60 -7.79 -10.36 18.55
C SER A 60 -8.10 -10.35 17.05
N ILE A 61 -7.21 -10.84 16.19
CA ILE A 61 -7.52 -11.06 14.76
C ILE A 61 -8.58 -12.16 14.60
N VAL A 62 -8.49 -13.25 15.37
CA VAL A 62 -9.51 -14.30 15.36
C VAL A 62 -10.87 -13.76 15.80
N HIS A 63 -10.90 -12.97 16.87
CA HIS A 63 -12.10 -12.28 17.36
C HIS A 63 -12.71 -11.35 16.30
N ILE A 64 -11.89 -10.54 15.61
CA ILE A 64 -12.35 -9.71 14.49
C ILE A 64 -13.06 -10.56 13.43
N CYS A 65 -12.47 -11.69 13.05
CA CYS A 65 -13.05 -12.52 12.00
C CYS A 65 -14.31 -13.28 12.43
N ARG A 66 -14.46 -13.61 13.72
CA ARG A 66 -15.52 -14.51 14.21
C ARG A 66 -16.67 -13.79 14.91
N ASP A 67 -16.37 -12.73 15.65
CA ASP A 67 -17.31 -12.15 16.61
C ASP A 67 -17.72 -10.72 16.23
N VAL A 68 -16.88 -9.99 15.47
CA VAL A 68 -17.22 -8.64 14.98
C VAL A 68 -18.09 -8.73 13.73
N ASN A 69 -19.22 -8.03 13.72
CA ASN A 69 -20.12 -7.95 12.57
C ASN A 69 -19.38 -7.51 11.30
N TYR A 70 -19.39 -8.35 10.26
CA TYR A 70 -18.66 -8.15 9.01
C TYR A 70 -17.13 -7.98 9.18
N GLY A 71 -16.56 -8.33 10.33
CA GLY A 71 -15.12 -8.18 10.58
C GLY A 71 -14.28 -9.09 9.68
N TRP A 72 -14.78 -10.28 9.33
CA TRP A 72 -14.14 -11.15 8.32
C TRP A 72 -14.05 -10.49 6.94
N VAL A 73 -15.07 -9.73 6.52
CA VAL A 73 -15.06 -9.00 5.24
C VAL A 73 -14.00 -7.92 5.29
N MET A 74 -14.00 -7.11 6.35
CA MET A 74 -13.01 -6.04 6.55
C MET A 74 -11.59 -6.60 6.55
N ARG A 75 -11.33 -7.68 7.29
CA ARG A 75 -10.02 -8.32 7.36
C ARG A 75 -9.59 -8.85 6.00
N ASN A 76 -10.48 -9.52 5.26
CA ASN A 76 -10.14 -10.10 3.96
C ASN A 76 -9.92 -9.03 2.88
N ILE A 77 -10.72 -7.96 2.88
CA ILE A 77 -10.51 -6.83 1.97
C ILE A 77 -9.21 -6.11 2.31
N HIS A 78 -8.87 -5.91 3.59
CA HIS A 78 -7.61 -5.27 3.99
C HIS A 78 -6.39 -6.12 3.58
N ALA A 79 -6.44 -7.43 3.82
CA ALA A 79 -5.36 -8.35 3.47
C ALA A 79 -5.17 -8.46 1.95
N ASN A 80 -6.24 -8.77 1.20
CA ASN A 80 -6.16 -8.88 -0.26
C ASN A 80 -5.97 -7.52 -0.94
N GLY A 81 -6.46 -6.44 -0.34
CA GLY A 81 -6.27 -5.07 -0.78
C GLY A 81 -4.80 -4.67 -0.78
N ALA A 82 -3.99 -5.18 0.15
CA ALA A 82 -2.55 -4.98 0.16
C ALA A 82 -1.91 -5.59 -1.09
N SER A 83 -2.29 -6.81 -1.47
CA SER A 83 -1.83 -7.45 -2.71
C SER A 83 -2.24 -6.67 -3.96
N PHE A 84 -3.49 -6.17 -4.01
CA PHE A 84 -3.94 -5.31 -5.11
C PHE A 84 -3.16 -4.00 -5.19
N PHE A 85 -2.77 -3.42 -4.04
CA PHE A 85 -1.90 -2.25 -3.99
C PHE A 85 -0.58 -2.54 -4.72
N PHE A 86 0.08 -3.67 -4.40
CA PHE A 86 1.33 -4.05 -5.07
C PHE A 86 1.14 -4.41 -6.56
N ILE A 87 0.06 -5.10 -6.92
CA ILE A 87 -0.26 -5.33 -8.34
C ILE A 87 -0.36 -3.99 -9.08
N CYS A 88 -1.09 -3.02 -8.51
CA CYS A 88 -1.23 -1.70 -9.10
C CYS A 88 0.10 -0.94 -9.16
N ILE A 89 0.93 -1.03 -8.10
CA ILE A 89 2.20 -0.27 -8.06
C ILE A 89 3.19 -0.82 -9.08
N TYR A 90 3.27 -2.14 -9.23
CA TYR A 90 4.14 -2.77 -10.22
C TYR A 90 3.69 -2.47 -11.64
N MET A 91 2.38 -2.49 -11.92
CA MET A 91 1.85 -2.07 -13.22
C MET A 91 2.10 -0.58 -13.49
N HIS A 92 1.97 0.27 -12.46
CA HIS A 92 2.24 1.70 -12.56
C HIS A 92 3.72 1.99 -12.88
N ILE A 93 4.63 1.31 -12.18
CA ILE A 93 6.08 1.39 -12.41
C ILE A 93 6.42 0.83 -13.80
N GLY A 94 5.88 -0.33 -14.17
CA GLY A 94 6.09 -0.96 -15.48
C GLY A 94 5.68 -0.04 -16.63
N ARG A 95 4.52 0.61 -16.52
CA ARG A 95 4.09 1.68 -17.44
C ARG A 95 5.14 2.80 -17.49
N GLY A 96 5.61 3.26 -16.33
CA GLY A 96 6.58 4.34 -16.23
C GLY A 96 7.91 4.02 -16.91
N VAL A 97 8.40 2.79 -16.77
CA VAL A 97 9.59 2.29 -17.48
C VAL A 97 9.34 2.20 -18.98
N TYR A 98 8.26 1.53 -19.38
CA TYR A 98 7.97 1.24 -20.79
C TYR A 98 7.81 2.52 -21.64
N TYR A 99 7.12 3.54 -21.11
CA TYR A 99 6.89 4.80 -21.83
C TYR A 99 7.90 5.91 -21.50
N GLY A 100 9.00 5.61 -20.79
CA GLY A 100 10.01 6.61 -20.48
C GLY A 100 9.54 7.71 -19.53
N SER A 101 8.51 7.46 -18.70
CA SER A 101 7.98 8.46 -17.76
C SER A 101 8.94 8.76 -16.61
N TYR A 102 9.96 7.93 -16.39
CA TYR A 102 11.05 8.19 -15.45
C TYR A 102 11.88 9.44 -15.81
N MET A 103 11.76 9.96 -17.04
CA MET A 103 12.37 11.21 -17.46
C MET A 103 11.82 12.42 -16.68
N PHE A 104 10.62 12.32 -16.10
CA PHE A 104 10.11 13.28 -15.11
C PHE A 104 10.74 12.98 -13.74
N LYS A 105 12.00 13.39 -13.59
CA LYS A 105 12.87 12.99 -12.48
C LYS A 105 12.25 13.21 -11.09
N GLU A 106 11.65 14.37 -10.84
CA GLU A 106 11.07 14.65 -9.51
C GLU A 106 9.87 13.77 -9.21
N THR A 107 8.92 13.67 -10.15
CA THR A 107 7.78 12.75 -10.04
C THR A 107 8.25 11.31 -9.86
N TRP A 108 9.25 10.87 -10.62
CA TRP A 108 9.81 9.52 -10.54
C TRP A 108 10.48 9.23 -9.19
N ASN A 109 11.34 10.12 -8.71
CA ASN A 109 12.04 9.96 -7.44
C ASN A 109 11.07 9.93 -6.26
N ILE A 110 10.04 10.78 -6.27
CA ILE A 110 8.96 10.72 -5.28
C ILE A 110 8.18 9.39 -5.40
N GLY A 111 7.97 8.89 -6.62
CA GLY A 111 7.39 7.57 -6.86
C GLY A 111 8.21 6.42 -6.25
N VAL A 112 9.53 6.48 -6.33
CA VAL A 112 10.44 5.54 -5.67
C VAL A 112 10.32 5.63 -4.14
N MET A 113 10.24 6.84 -3.58
CA MET A 113 9.99 7.02 -2.15
C MET A 113 8.63 6.42 -1.72
N LEU A 114 7.58 6.62 -2.51
CA LEU A 114 6.26 6.03 -2.27
C LEU A 114 6.31 4.50 -2.28
N LEU A 115 7.05 3.89 -3.21
CA LEU A 115 7.26 2.44 -3.25
C LEU A 115 7.86 1.95 -1.93
N PHE A 116 8.95 2.57 -1.46
CA PHE A 116 9.58 2.17 -0.20
C PHE A 116 8.67 2.37 1.02
N LEU A 117 7.87 3.44 1.05
CA LEU A 117 6.90 3.67 2.11
C LEU A 117 5.80 2.60 2.12
N VAL A 118 5.26 2.24 0.96
CA VAL A 118 4.25 1.17 0.84
C VAL A 118 4.85 -0.18 1.23
N MET A 119 6.09 -0.49 0.82
CA MET A 119 6.83 -1.68 1.24
C MET A 119 6.99 -1.75 2.75
N ALA A 120 7.48 -0.67 3.38
CA ALA A 120 7.64 -0.60 4.82
C ALA A 120 6.29 -0.80 5.54
N THR A 121 5.24 -0.10 5.07
CA THR A 121 3.89 -0.18 5.64
C THR A 121 3.33 -1.59 5.59
N ALA A 122 3.41 -2.25 4.42
CA ALA A 122 2.90 -3.61 4.25
C ALA A 122 3.69 -4.62 5.08
N PHE A 123 5.02 -4.49 5.15
CA PHE A 123 5.86 -5.34 5.97
C PHE A 123 5.47 -5.26 7.46
N VAL A 124 5.43 -4.06 8.04
CA VAL A 124 5.05 -3.92 9.47
C VAL A 124 3.60 -4.33 9.73
N GLY A 125 2.71 -4.17 8.74
CA GLY A 125 1.33 -4.65 8.80
C GLY A 125 1.21 -6.17 8.82
N TYR A 126 2.04 -6.86 8.04
CA TYR A 126 2.08 -8.33 7.99
C TYR A 126 2.55 -8.96 9.30
N VAL A 127 3.25 -8.21 10.16
CA VAL A 127 3.67 -8.69 11.49
C VAL A 127 2.51 -8.69 12.50
N LEU A 128 1.52 -7.82 12.33
CA LEU A 128 0.47 -7.57 13.33
C LEU A 128 -0.41 -8.77 13.68
N PRO A 129 -0.74 -9.70 12.76
CA PRO A 129 -1.48 -10.91 13.11
C PRO A 129 -0.75 -11.84 14.08
N TRP A 130 0.57 -11.68 14.23
CA TRP A 130 1.38 -12.46 15.16
C TRP A 130 1.28 -13.99 14.97
N GLY A 131 1.19 -14.42 13.71
CA GLY A 131 1.32 -15.83 13.33
C GLY A 131 2.76 -16.25 13.08
N GLN A 132 2.99 -17.51 12.73
CA GLN A 132 4.34 -18.04 12.50
C GLN A 132 5.12 -17.27 11.41
N MET A 133 4.52 -17.07 10.23
CA MET A 133 5.19 -16.34 9.14
C MET A 133 5.39 -14.86 9.48
N SER A 134 4.43 -14.24 10.18
CA SER A 134 4.57 -12.88 10.71
C SER A 134 5.81 -12.74 11.60
N PHE A 135 5.97 -13.61 12.59
CA PHE A 135 7.06 -13.54 13.57
C PHE A 135 8.42 -13.89 12.96
N TRP A 136 8.50 -15.01 12.25
CA TRP A 136 9.77 -15.47 11.67
C TRP A 136 10.21 -14.60 10.48
N GLY A 137 9.26 -14.12 9.68
CA GLY A 137 9.52 -13.13 8.65
C GLY A 137 10.08 -11.83 9.23
N ALA A 138 9.48 -11.32 10.31
CA ALA A 138 10.01 -10.15 11.02
C ALA A 138 11.44 -10.39 11.52
N THR A 139 11.67 -11.54 12.15
CA THR A 139 12.98 -11.93 12.70
C THR A 139 14.06 -11.96 11.62
N VAL A 140 13.82 -12.66 10.51
CA VAL A 140 14.80 -12.80 9.42
C VAL A 140 15.07 -11.45 8.74
N ILE A 141 14.01 -10.73 8.35
CA ILE A 141 14.15 -9.50 7.55
C ILE A 141 14.82 -8.38 8.34
N THR A 142 14.41 -8.16 9.58
CA THR A 142 15.03 -7.11 10.41
C THR A 142 16.47 -7.44 10.78
N ASN A 143 16.80 -8.73 10.96
CA ASN A 143 18.16 -9.15 11.26
C ASN A 143 19.13 -8.98 10.08
N LEU A 144 18.66 -8.74 8.85
CA LEU A 144 19.55 -8.38 7.73
C LEU A 144 20.37 -7.11 8.02
N LEU A 145 19.88 -6.21 8.89
CA LEU A 145 20.62 -5.01 9.30
C LEU A 145 21.85 -5.33 10.15
N SER A 146 21.94 -6.52 10.76
CA SER A 146 23.14 -6.95 11.51
C SER A 146 24.39 -7.02 10.62
N ALA A 147 24.21 -7.16 9.30
CA ALA A 147 25.30 -7.17 8.33
C ALA A 147 25.97 -5.80 8.12
N ILE A 148 25.41 -4.71 8.67
CA ILE A 148 26.03 -3.38 8.61
C ILE A 148 27.25 -3.34 9.54
N PRO A 149 28.47 -3.04 9.04
CA PRO A 149 29.67 -3.02 9.87
C PRO A 149 29.57 -2.03 11.04
N TYR A 150 30.12 -2.44 12.19
CA TYR A 150 30.24 -1.67 13.44
C TYR A 150 28.93 -1.34 14.18
N MET A 151 27.82 -1.10 13.46
CA MET A 151 26.56 -0.65 14.05
C MET A 151 25.40 -1.64 13.89
N GLY A 152 25.56 -2.71 13.11
CA GLY A 152 24.48 -3.62 12.73
C GLY A 152 23.69 -4.18 13.92
N ASP A 153 24.37 -4.81 14.88
CA ASP A 153 23.72 -5.40 16.06
C ASP A 153 22.98 -4.35 16.91
N THR A 154 23.57 -3.15 17.03
CA THR A 154 22.94 -2.03 17.75
C THR A 154 21.66 -1.57 17.05
N LEU A 155 21.67 -1.48 15.72
CA LEU A 155 20.50 -1.11 14.93
C LEU A 155 19.37 -2.14 15.05
N VAL A 156 19.70 -3.43 14.98
CA VAL A 156 18.72 -4.53 15.12
C VAL A 156 18.06 -4.50 16.49
N GLN A 157 18.86 -4.46 17.56
CA GLN A 157 18.34 -4.40 18.94
C GLN A 157 17.55 -3.12 19.20
N TRP A 158 17.94 -2.00 18.59
CA TRP A 158 17.19 -0.74 18.68
C TRP A 158 15.82 -0.86 18.02
N ILE A 159 15.74 -1.45 16.80
CA ILE A 159 14.47 -1.70 16.10
C ILE A 159 13.59 -2.65 16.89
N TRP A 160 14.13 -3.72 17.45
CA TRP A 160 13.37 -4.65 18.29
C TRP A 160 12.97 -4.03 19.63
N GLY A 161 13.81 -3.16 20.19
CA GLY A 161 13.65 -2.68 21.56
C GLY A 161 13.92 -3.76 22.60
N GLY A 162 14.82 -4.69 22.27
CA GLY A 162 15.12 -5.88 23.05
C GLY A 162 16.09 -6.78 22.31
N PHE A 163 16.24 -8.02 22.79
CA PHE A 163 17.19 -8.99 22.23
C PHE A 163 16.60 -9.87 21.11
N SER A 164 15.29 -9.80 20.90
CA SER A 164 14.56 -10.52 19.86
C SER A 164 13.31 -9.75 19.47
N VAL A 165 12.67 -10.16 18.38
CA VAL A 165 11.29 -9.73 18.08
C VAL A 165 10.37 -10.18 19.21
N ASP A 166 9.70 -9.24 19.89
CA ASP A 166 8.81 -9.52 21.02
C ASP A 166 7.80 -8.35 21.20
N LYS A 167 7.18 -8.22 22.37
CA LYS A 167 6.17 -7.21 22.72
C LYS A 167 6.55 -5.78 22.33
N ALA A 168 7.76 -5.35 22.65
CA ALA A 168 8.21 -4.00 22.30
C ALA A 168 8.21 -3.77 20.78
N THR A 169 8.58 -4.78 19.99
CA THR A 169 8.57 -4.77 18.52
C THR A 169 7.14 -4.72 17.98
N LEU A 170 6.24 -5.54 18.51
CA LEU A 170 4.86 -5.60 18.03
C LEU A 170 4.12 -4.27 18.25
N THR A 171 4.20 -3.71 19.46
CA THR A 171 3.51 -2.46 19.80
C THR A 171 3.99 -1.29 18.94
N ARG A 172 5.30 -1.16 18.69
CA ARG A 172 5.83 -0.10 17.82
C ARG A 172 5.52 -0.34 16.36
N PHE A 173 5.51 -1.60 15.88
CA PHE A 173 5.15 -1.91 14.49
C PHE A 173 3.69 -1.58 14.23
N PHE A 174 2.79 -1.80 15.19
CA PHE A 174 1.42 -1.30 15.10
C PHE A 174 1.37 0.24 14.96
N ALA A 175 2.10 0.97 15.81
CA ALA A 175 2.16 2.43 15.73
C ALA A 175 2.71 2.93 14.37
N PHE A 176 3.79 2.32 13.87
CA PHE A 176 4.35 2.64 12.55
C PHE A 176 3.39 2.28 11.42
N HIS A 177 2.78 1.10 11.46
CA HIS A 177 1.79 0.67 10.47
C HIS A 177 0.61 1.63 10.41
N PHE A 178 0.20 2.18 11.55
CA PHE A 178 -0.90 3.14 11.61
C PHE A 178 -0.52 4.51 11.02
N ILE A 179 0.67 5.05 11.32
CA ILE A 179 1.06 6.40 10.87
C ILE A 179 1.53 6.46 9.41
N LEU A 180 2.22 5.43 8.92
CA LEU A 180 2.82 5.43 7.59
C LEU A 180 1.83 5.67 6.43
N PRO A 181 0.59 5.11 6.43
CA PRO A 181 -0.41 5.42 5.41
C PRO A 181 -0.74 6.91 5.28
N PHE A 182 -0.71 7.67 6.39
CA PHE A 182 -0.95 9.12 6.35
C PHE A 182 0.26 9.89 5.80
N ILE A 183 1.47 9.39 6.05
CA ILE A 183 2.68 9.91 5.39
C ILE A 183 2.60 9.64 3.88
N ILE A 184 2.13 8.45 3.47
CA ILE A 184 1.91 8.10 2.06
C ILE A 184 0.91 9.07 1.42
N ILE A 185 -0.17 9.49 2.09
CA ILE A 185 -1.07 10.55 1.58
C ILE A 185 -0.28 11.84 1.30
N GLY A 186 0.50 12.33 2.27
CA GLY A 186 1.27 13.56 2.13
C GLY A 186 2.27 13.50 0.96
N VAL A 187 3.00 12.40 0.84
CA VAL A 187 3.97 12.19 -0.26
C VAL A 187 3.25 12.00 -1.61
N SER A 188 2.05 11.42 -1.63
CA SER A 188 1.23 11.29 -2.85
C SER A 188 0.76 12.66 -3.36
N ILE A 189 0.45 13.60 -2.46
CA ILE A 189 0.13 14.99 -2.85
C ILE A 189 1.35 15.65 -3.51
N ILE A 190 2.55 15.46 -2.94
CA ILE A 190 3.80 15.97 -3.52
C ILE A 190 4.07 15.32 -4.89
N HIS A 191 3.80 14.02 -5.03
CA HIS A 191 3.93 13.30 -6.30
C HIS A 191 3.03 13.90 -7.39
N LEU A 192 1.76 14.16 -7.07
CA LEU A 192 0.81 14.78 -7.99
C LEU A 192 1.15 16.23 -8.30
N LEU A 193 1.68 16.98 -7.32
CA LEU A 193 2.14 18.35 -7.54
C LEU A 193 3.22 18.39 -8.63
N PHE A 194 4.28 17.59 -8.50
CA PHE A 194 5.33 17.54 -9.53
C PHE A 194 4.82 17.02 -10.88
N LEU A 195 3.87 16.07 -10.88
CA LEU A 195 3.21 15.63 -12.11
C LEU A 195 2.45 16.76 -12.80
N HIS A 196 1.77 17.63 -12.03
CA HIS A 196 0.97 18.73 -12.59
C HIS A 196 1.83 19.87 -13.15
N GLU A 197 3.08 20.02 -12.71
CA GLU A 197 4.03 20.97 -13.31
C GLU A 197 4.36 20.63 -14.76
N THR A 198 4.54 19.34 -15.08
CA THR A 198 4.86 18.89 -16.45
C THR A 198 3.64 18.45 -17.25
N GLY A 199 2.59 18.01 -16.56
CA GLY A 199 1.50 17.23 -17.13
C GLY A 199 1.90 15.78 -17.41
N SER A 200 0.91 14.97 -17.79
CA SER A 200 1.10 13.54 -18.11
C SER A 200 1.88 13.34 -19.42
N ASN A 201 2.79 12.36 -19.41
CA ASN A 201 3.30 11.75 -20.65
C ASN A 201 2.17 10.96 -21.36
N ASN A 202 2.42 10.47 -22.57
CA ASN A 202 1.46 9.70 -23.36
C ASN A 202 2.14 8.53 -24.11
N PRO A 203 1.36 7.59 -24.68
CA PRO A 203 1.92 6.38 -25.28
C PRO A 203 2.89 6.58 -26.45
N THR A 204 2.85 7.70 -27.17
CA THR A 204 3.75 7.94 -28.31
C THR A 204 5.06 8.60 -27.89
N GLY A 205 5.16 9.11 -26.65
CA GLY A 205 6.32 9.88 -26.18
C GLY A 205 6.52 11.23 -26.86
N LEU A 206 5.60 11.64 -27.75
CA LEU A 206 5.65 12.92 -28.44
C LEU A 206 4.98 14.03 -27.64
N TYR A 207 5.30 15.28 -27.97
CA TYR A 207 4.70 16.45 -27.35
C TYR A 207 3.19 16.53 -27.62
N SER A 208 2.38 16.62 -26.56
CA SER A 208 0.92 16.45 -26.62
C SER A 208 0.12 17.74 -26.56
N ASN A 209 0.74 18.93 -26.42
CA ASN A 209 -0.03 20.19 -26.28
C ASN A 209 -0.89 20.54 -27.49
N MET A 210 -0.63 19.93 -28.65
CA MET A 210 -1.44 20.07 -29.86
C MET A 210 -2.81 19.39 -29.73
N ASP A 211 -2.95 18.40 -28.84
CA ASP A 211 -4.17 17.62 -28.67
C ASP A 211 -4.37 17.20 -27.19
N LYS A 212 -4.85 18.16 -26.40
CA LYS A 212 -5.27 17.95 -25.02
C LYS A 212 -6.76 18.09 -24.87
N ILE A 213 -7.33 17.25 -24.03
CA ILE A 213 -8.74 17.29 -23.62
C ILE A 213 -8.83 17.51 -22.11
N SER A 214 -9.94 18.05 -21.63
CA SER A 214 -10.20 18.18 -20.20
C SER A 214 -10.29 16.81 -19.53
N PHE A 215 -9.81 16.71 -18.30
CA PHE A 215 -9.86 15.45 -17.53
C PHE A 215 -11.30 14.99 -17.32
N HIS A 216 -12.20 15.89 -16.89
CA HIS A 216 -13.62 15.61 -16.84
C HIS A 216 -14.26 16.06 -18.19
N PRO A 217 -15.14 15.23 -18.81
CA PRO A 217 -15.66 13.94 -18.34
C PRO A 217 -14.78 12.72 -18.66
N TYR A 218 -13.90 12.84 -19.66
CA TYR A 218 -13.27 11.70 -20.34
C TYR A 218 -12.51 10.75 -19.42
N PHE A 219 -11.50 11.25 -18.71
CA PHE A 219 -10.67 10.45 -17.84
C PHE A 219 -11.36 10.14 -16.51
N SER A 220 -12.26 11.01 -16.04
CA SER A 220 -13.05 10.70 -14.84
C SER A 220 -13.96 9.46 -15.01
N TYR A 221 -14.64 9.31 -16.15
CA TYR A 221 -15.44 8.10 -16.41
C TYR A 221 -14.57 6.88 -16.72
N LYS A 222 -13.46 7.08 -17.43
CA LYS A 222 -12.49 6.02 -17.70
C LYS A 222 -11.88 5.47 -16.41
N ASP A 223 -11.56 6.34 -15.45
CA ASP A 223 -11.05 5.96 -14.14
C ASP A 223 -12.11 5.23 -13.32
N LEU A 224 -13.36 5.71 -13.34
CA LEU A 224 -14.49 5.03 -12.68
C LEU A 224 -14.67 3.59 -13.21
N PHE A 225 -14.53 3.38 -14.52
CA PHE A 225 -14.55 2.03 -15.09
C PHE A 225 -13.39 1.16 -14.57
N GLY A 226 -12.18 1.72 -14.48
CA GLY A 226 -11.04 1.05 -13.86
C GLY A 226 -11.30 0.67 -12.40
N PHE A 227 -11.89 1.58 -11.62
CA PHE A 227 -12.26 1.34 -10.22
C PHE A 227 -13.25 0.18 -10.10
N LEU A 228 -14.27 0.15 -10.96
CA LEU A 228 -15.27 -0.92 -10.96
C LEU A 228 -14.63 -2.29 -11.20
N ILE A 229 -13.75 -2.41 -12.20
CA ILE A 229 -13.05 -3.67 -12.48
C ILE A 229 -12.22 -4.10 -11.27
N MET A 230 -11.38 -3.20 -10.73
CA MET A 230 -10.52 -3.53 -9.60
C MET A 230 -11.33 -3.96 -8.37
N MET A 231 -12.41 -3.23 -8.06
CA MET A 231 -13.28 -3.56 -6.92
C MET A 231 -13.98 -4.91 -7.10
N ILE A 232 -14.47 -5.23 -8.31
CA ILE A 232 -15.05 -6.53 -8.60
C ILE A 232 -14.03 -7.64 -8.36
N LEU A 233 -12.80 -7.50 -8.88
CA LEU A 233 -11.75 -8.50 -8.69
C LEU A 233 -11.36 -8.66 -7.22
N LEU A 234 -11.24 -7.56 -6.47
CA LEU A 234 -10.94 -7.59 -5.05
C LEU A 234 -12.04 -8.26 -4.23
N ILE A 235 -13.32 -7.99 -4.55
CA ILE A 235 -14.47 -8.62 -3.90
C ILE A 235 -14.50 -10.11 -4.23
N LEU A 236 -14.34 -10.49 -5.50
CA LEU A 236 -14.32 -11.90 -5.90
C LEU A 236 -13.22 -12.67 -5.16
N LEU A 237 -12.01 -12.12 -5.08
CA LEU A 237 -10.91 -12.72 -4.32
C LEU A 237 -11.26 -12.81 -2.82
N SER A 238 -11.72 -11.71 -2.22
CA SER A 238 -11.97 -11.63 -0.77
C SER A 238 -13.16 -12.47 -0.29
N PHE A 239 -14.11 -12.78 -1.17
CA PHE A 239 -15.31 -13.56 -0.83
C PHE A 239 -15.19 -15.03 -1.25
N LEU A 240 -14.63 -15.33 -2.42
CA LEU A 240 -14.59 -16.69 -2.96
C LEU A 240 -13.29 -17.42 -2.60
N TYR A 241 -12.14 -16.71 -2.61
CA TYR A 241 -10.82 -17.30 -2.37
C TYR A 241 -9.96 -16.44 -1.44
N PRO A 242 -10.44 -16.09 -0.23
CA PRO A 242 -9.83 -15.05 0.62
C PRO A 242 -8.39 -15.32 1.03
N ASN A 243 -7.97 -16.59 1.06
CA ASN A 243 -6.66 -17.02 1.50
C ASN A 243 -5.75 -17.47 0.34
N LEU A 244 -6.15 -17.28 -0.92
CA LEU A 244 -5.36 -17.72 -2.08
C LEU A 244 -3.95 -17.12 -2.10
N LEU A 245 -3.81 -15.88 -1.64
CA LEU A 245 -2.54 -15.14 -1.60
C LEU A 245 -1.89 -15.15 -0.20
N SER A 246 -2.35 -15.99 0.72
CA SER A 246 -1.84 -16.06 2.10
C SER A 246 -1.15 -17.39 2.38
N ASP A 247 -0.11 -17.37 3.21
CA ASP A 247 0.56 -18.59 3.65
C ASP A 247 -0.23 -19.25 4.81
N PRO A 248 -0.53 -20.57 4.73
CA PRO A 248 -1.28 -21.27 5.76
C PRO A 248 -0.58 -21.29 7.13
N GLU A 249 0.76 -21.20 7.16
CA GLU A 249 1.53 -21.18 8.42
C GLU A 249 1.15 -19.95 9.26
N ASN A 250 0.69 -18.86 8.65
CA ASN A 250 0.27 -17.68 9.39
C ASN A 250 -1.09 -17.81 10.11
N PHE A 251 -1.75 -18.97 9.99
CA PHE A 251 -2.92 -19.35 10.80
C PHE A 251 -2.54 -20.13 12.07
N THR A 252 -1.26 -20.32 12.34
CA THR A 252 -0.76 -20.83 13.62
C THR A 252 -0.12 -19.69 14.41
N PRO A 253 -0.40 -19.55 15.72
CA PRO A 253 0.22 -18.52 16.56
C PRO A 253 1.75 -18.60 16.53
N ALA A 254 2.42 -17.45 16.60
CA ALA A 254 3.87 -17.38 16.64
C ALA A 254 4.45 -18.23 17.80
N ASN A 255 5.43 -19.08 17.47
CA ASN A 255 6.20 -19.84 18.43
C ASN A 255 7.70 -19.61 18.20
N PRO A 256 8.39 -18.87 19.10
CA PRO A 256 9.82 -18.59 18.99
C PRO A 256 10.73 -19.85 19.01
N LEU A 257 10.20 -21.00 19.44
CA LEU A 257 10.93 -22.26 19.56
C LEU A 257 10.66 -23.22 18.37
N THR A 258 9.82 -22.83 17.41
CA THR A 258 9.48 -23.69 16.28
C THR A 258 9.50 -22.89 14.99
N THR A 259 10.60 -23.04 14.25
CA THR A 259 10.81 -22.42 12.94
C THR A 259 9.99 -23.13 11.86
N PRO A 260 9.22 -22.40 11.03
CA PRO A 260 8.54 -22.97 9.87
C PRO A 260 9.53 -23.60 8.88
N PRO A 261 9.11 -24.62 8.09
CA PRO A 261 9.98 -25.28 7.13
C PRO A 261 10.58 -24.33 6.07
N HIS A 262 9.78 -23.35 5.61
CA HIS A 262 10.17 -22.41 4.55
C HIS A 262 9.72 -20.99 4.87
N ILE A 263 10.53 -20.25 5.63
CA ILE A 263 10.27 -18.82 5.90
C ILE A 263 10.40 -18.03 4.60
N LYS A 264 9.37 -17.25 4.26
CA LYS A 264 9.33 -16.37 3.08
C LYS A 264 8.42 -15.17 3.35
N PRO A 265 8.70 -14.01 2.75
CA PRO A 265 7.78 -12.87 2.74
C PRO A 265 6.58 -13.11 1.82
#